data_AF-A0A5C7J3G8-F1
#
_entry.id   AF-A0A5C7J3G8-F1
#
_cell.length_a   1.000
_cell.length_b   1.000
_cell.length_c   1.000
_cell.angle_alpha   90.00
_cell.angle_beta   90.00
_cell.angle_gamma   90.00
#
_symmetry.space_group_name_H-M   'P 1'
#
loop_
_entity.id
_entity.type
_entity.pdbx_description
1 polymer ?
#
loop_
_entity_poly.entity_id
_entity_poly.type
_entity_poly.pdbx_seq_one_letter_code
_entity_poly.pdbx_strand_id
1 'polypeptide(L)'
;MNSLTQLSSSIAWFRLHESAIKNEQERTLLNYKLLMHSCRSHGFRKQILGDLYLSFDQKELAQEQYCASYRLYMEISDFFHAAKILILMKKYGFEISSKRPSLLSELKKEKKKYILFIEELESN
;
A
#
# COMPACT_ATOMS: atom_id res chain seq x y z
N MET A 1 -19.63 12.73 -11.42
CA MET A 1 -19.22 12.64 -10.00
C MET A 1 -19.40 14.01 -9.37
N ASN A 2 -20.13 14.11 -8.25
CA ASN A 2 -20.53 15.38 -7.64
C ASN A 2 -19.35 16.04 -6.90
N SER A 3 -19.12 17.33 -7.13
CA SER A 3 -18.05 18.14 -6.53
C SER A 3 -18.02 18.07 -4.99
N LEU A 4 -19.18 17.89 -4.35
CA LEU A 4 -19.33 17.73 -2.90
C LEU A 4 -18.68 16.44 -2.36
N THR A 5 -18.75 15.33 -3.10
CA THR A 5 -18.10 14.06 -2.67
C THR A 5 -16.58 14.09 -2.77
N GLN A 6 -16.05 14.91 -3.67
CA GLN A 6 -14.61 15.11 -3.83
C GLN A 6 -14.05 16.02 -2.72
N LEU A 7 -14.79 17.06 -2.35
CA LEU A 7 -14.43 17.95 -1.25
C LEU A 7 -14.41 17.21 0.10
N SER A 8 -15.43 16.39 0.38
CA SER A 8 -15.49 15.63 1.64
C SER A 8 -14.39 14.57 1.74
N SER A 9 -14.05 13.90 0.63
CA SER A 9 -12.91 12.97 0.58
C SER A 9 -11.59 13.71 0.84
N SER A 10 -11.40 14.89 0.25
CA SER A 10 -10.19 15.70 0.43
C SER A 10 -10.00 16.13 1.89
N ILE A 11 -11.07 16.51 2.58
CA ILE A 11 -11.03 16.87 4.02
C ILE A 11 -10.66 15.66 4.89
N ALA A 12 -11.20 14.48 4.60
CA ALA A 12 -10.90 13.28 5.36
C ALA A 12 -9.42 12.84 5.22
N TRP A 13 -8.86 12.94 4.01
CA TRP A 13 -7.43 12.74 3.79
C TRP A 13 -6.57 13.76 4.52
N PHE A 14 -6.97 15.04 4.50
CA PHE A 14 -6.27 16.10 5.24
C PHE A 14 -6.24 15.82 6.75
N ARG A 15 -7.38 15.44 7.34
CA ARG A 15 -7.46 15.10 8.78
C ARG A 15 -6.62 13.89 9.16
N LEU A 16 -6.57 12.88 8.29
CA LEU A 16 -5.71 11.71 8.51
C LEU A 16 -4.23 12.11 8.52
N HIS A 17 -3.82 12.93 7.56
CA HIS A 17 -2.45 13.41 7.45
C HIS A 17 -2.06 14.29 8.65
N GLU A 18 -2.94 15.21 9.06
CA GLU A 18 -2.71 16.08 10.19
C GLU A 18 -2.49 15.29 11.49
N SER A 19 -3.33 14.29 11.77
CA SER A 19 -3.18 13.46 12.97
C SER A 19 -1.93 12.57 12.92
N ALA A 20 -1.54 12.10 11.73
CA ALA A 20 -0.31 11.32 11.55
C ALA A 20 0.94 12.16 11.85
N ILE A 21 1.01 13.39 11.33
CA ILE A 21 2.14 14.31 11.59
C ILE A 21 2.26 14.66 13.08
N LYS A 22 1.13 14.78 13.79
CA LYS A 22 1.11 15.07 15.23
C LYS A 22 1.40 13.84 16.10
N ASN A 23 1.68 12.68 15.50
CA ASN A 23 1.85 11.41 16.20
C ASN A 23 0.63 11.01 17.07
N GLU A 24 -0.58 11.44 16.67
CA GLU A 24 -1.83 11.12 17.37
C GLU A 24 -2.36 9.78 16.86
N GLN A 25 -1.76 8.67 17.30
CA GLN A 25 -1.99 7.33 16.75
C GLN A 25 -3.48 6.91 16.77
N GLU A 26 -4.14 6.98 17.93
CA GLU A 26 -5.55 6.56 18.06
C GLU A 26 -6.47 7.35 17.14
N ARG A 27 -6.28 8.68 17.09
CA ARG A 27 -7.06 9.57 16.23
C ARG A 27 -6.80 9.28 14.76
N THR A 28 -5.56 8.98 14.40
CA THR A 28 -5.19 8.62 13.04
C THR A 28 -5.85 7.31 12.61
N LEU A 29 -5.84 6.30 13.47
CA LEU A 29 -6.51 5.02 13.18
C LEU A 29 -8.03 5.16 13.10
N LEU A 30 -8.63 6.05 13.89
CA LEU A 30 -10.05 6.38 13.79
C LEU A 30 -10.37 7.07 12.45
N ASN A 31 -9.60 8.10 12.07
CA ASN A 31 -9.73 8.80 10.79
C ASN A 31 -9.56 7.83 9.60
N TYR A 32 -8.60 6.92 9.70
CA TYR A 32 -8.36 5.88 8.70
C TYR A 32 -9.58 4.98 8.53
N LYS A 33 -10.17 4.48 9.62
CA LYS A 33 -11.37 3.61 9.57
C LYS A 33 -12.53 4.31 8.87
N LEU A 34 -12.78 5.58 9.21
CA LEU A 34 -13.86 6.37 8.61
C LEU A 34 -13.63 6.59 7.11
N LEU A 35 -12.42 6.99 6.72
CA LEU A 35 -12.06 7.23 5.33
C LEU A 35 -12.18 5.93 4.49
N MET A 36 -11.66 4.83 5.02
CA MET A 36 -11.61 3.55 4.32
C MET A 36 -12.94 2.81 4.24
N HIS A 37 -13.97 3.24 4.97
CA HIS A 37 -15.33 2.73 4.81
C HIS A 37 -15.83 2.90 3.37
N SER A 38 -15.44 3.98 2.71
CA SER A 38 -15.82 4.28 1.32
C SER A 38 -14.87 3.71 0.26
N CYS A 39 -13.72 3.18 0.66
CA CYS A 39 -12.70 2.68 -0.26
C CYS A 39 -12.99 1.23 -0.68
N ARG A 40 -13.13 0.98 -1.99
CA ARG A 40 -13.41 -0.37 -2.52
C ARG A 40 -12.17 -1.26 -2.61
N SER A 41 -10.98 -0.68 -2.81
CA SER A 41 -9.76 -1.46 -2.98
C SER A 41 -9.24 -1.95 -1.63
N HIS A 42 -9.42 -3.25 -1.35
CA HIS A 42 -8.91 -3.88 -0.13
C HIS A 42 -7.38 -3.80 -0.04
N GLY A 43 -6.68 -4.00 -1.16
CA GLY A 43 -5.21 -3.87 -1.23
C GLY A 43 -4.74 -2.47 -0.86
N PHE A 44 -5.43 -1.44 -1.36
CA PHE A 44 -5.10 -0.05 -1.05
C PHE A 44 -5.33 0.30 0.42
N ARG A 45 -6.44 -0.18 1.01
CA ARG A 45 -6.68 -0.03 2.45
C ARG A 45 -5.52 -0.56 3.28
N LYS A 46 -5.06 -1.78 2.95
CA LYS A 46 -3.92 -2.41 3.62
C LYS A 46 -2.62 -1.65 3.40
N GLN A 47 -2.37 -1.12 2.20
CA GLN A 47 -1.20 -0.28 1.94
C GLN A 47 -1.18 0.95 2.85
N ILE A 48 -2.29 1.72 2.89
CA ILE A 48 -2.37 2.94 3.71
C ILE A 48 -2.20 2.61 5.20
N LEU A 49 -2.79 1.51 5.67
CA LEU A 49 -2.60 1.11 7.06
C LEU A 49 -1.13 0.76 7.37
N GLY A 50 -0.43 0.13 6.41
CA GLY A 50 1.01 -0.09 6.50
C GLY A 50 1.80 1.21 6.57
N ASP A 51 1.47 2.19 5.72
CA ASP A 51 2.11 3.52 5.72
C ASP A 51 1.91 4.24 7.06
N LEU A 52 0.72 4.13 7.66
CA LEU A 52 0.43 4.70 8.98
C LEU A 52 1.24 4.02 10.09
N TYR A 53 1.27 2.69 10.14
CA TYR A 53 2.08 1.98 11.14
C TYR A 53 3.56 2.30 11.00
N LEU A 54 4.05 2.42 9.77
CA LEU A 54 5.42 2.82 9.51
C LEU A 54 5.69 4.25 10.03
N SER A 55 4.75 5.17 9.87
CA SER A 55 4.87 6.54 10.41
C SER A 55 4.88 6.61 11.95
N PHE A 56 4.43 5.55 12.61
CA PHE A 56 4.43 5.40 14.07
C PHE A 56 5.55 4.48 14.57
N ASP A 57 6.55 4.21 13.73
CA ASP A 57 7.67 3.30 14.02
C ASP A 57 7.27 1.85 14.37
N GLN A 58 6.05 1.43 14.00
CA GLN A 58 5.53 0.08 14.24
C GLN A 58 5.83 -0.83 13.04
N LYS A 59 7.11 -1.17 12.86
CA LYS A 59 7.63 -1.87 11.67
C LYS A 59 6.99 -3.23 11.43
N GLU A 60 6.79 -4.02 12.48
CA GLU A 60 6.20 -5.36 12.38
C GLU A 60 4.76 -5.28 11.86
N LEU A 61 3.97 -4.37 12.43
CA LEU A 61 2.59 -4.12 11.99
C LEU A 61 2.56 -3.58 10.56
N ALA A 62 3.48 -2.69 10.19
CA ALA A 62 3.60 -2.19 8.82
C ALA A 62 3.88 -3.33 7.83
N GLN A 63 4.85 -4.19 8.14
CA GLN A 63 5.19 -5.37 7.33
C GLN A 63 3.99 -6.30 7.14
N GLU A 64 3.23 -6.59 8.20
CA GLU A 64 2.03 -7.42 8.10
C GLU A 64 0.99 -6.82 7.13
N GLN A 65 0.76 -5.50 7.20
CA GLN A 65 -0.19 -4.84 6.33
C GLN A 65 0.30 -4.78 4.88
N TYR A 66 1.59 -4.56 4.63
CA TYR A 66 2.14 -4.62 3.27
C TYR A 66 2.07 -6.04 2.69
N CYS A 67 2.36 -7.07 3.49
CA CYS A 67 2.16 -8.47 3.09
C CYS A 67 0.70 -8.75 2.73
N ALA A 68 -0.26 -8.22 3.48
CA ALA A 68 -1.68 -8.34 3.17
C ALA A 68 -2.06 -7.57 1.89
N SER A 69 -1.53 -6.35 1.72
CA SER A 69 -1.75 -5.52 0.53
C SER A 69 -1.26 -6.21 -0.74
N TYR A 70 -0.02 -6.73 -0.72
CA TYR A 70 0.56 -7.51 -1.81
C TYR A 70 -0.32 -8.71 -2.19
N ARG A 71 -0.75 -9.51 -1.20
CA ARG A 71 -1.61 -10.67 -1.44
C ARG A 71 -2.92 -10.29 -2.13
N LEU A 72 -3.58 -9.23 -1.66
CA LEU A 72 -4.84 -8.75 -2.23
C LEU A 72 -4.68 -8.24 -3.66
N TYR A 73 -3.58 -7.55 -3.97
CA TYR A 73 -3.29 -7.12 -5.34
C TYR A 73 -2.99 -8.30 -6.27
N MET A 74 -2.26 -9.30 -5.79
CA MET A 74 -2.00 -10.53 -6.54
C MET A 74 -3.29 -11.31 -6.84
N GLU A 75 -4.22 -11.40 -5.88
CA GLU A 75 -5.51 -12.10 -6.05
C GLU A 75 -6.37 -11.51 -7.17
N ILE A 76 -6.32 -10.19 -7.36
CA ILE A 76 -7.06 -9.50 -8.43
C ILE A 76 -6.23 -9.26 -9.69
N SER A 77 -5.04 -9.88 -9.79
CA SER A 77 -4.11 -9.70 -10.91
C SER A 77 -3.68 -8.25 -11.18
N ASP A 78 -3.70 -7.40 -10.15
CA ASP A 78 -3.16 -6.04 -10.22
C ASP A 78 -1.65 -6.05 -9.98
N PHE A 79 -0.93 -6.56 -10.99
CA PHE A 79 0.52 -6.78 -10.92
C PHE A 79 1.31 -5.48 -10.76
N PHE A 80 0.78 -4.36 -11.25
CA PHE A 80 1.39 -3.05 -11.09
C PHE A 80 1.46 -2.64 -9.61
N HIS A 81 0.33 -2.71 -8.90
CA HIS A 81 0.32 -2.37 -7.48
C HIS A 81 1.05 -3.42 -6.63
N ALA A 82 0.94 -4.71 -6.97
CA ALA A 82 1.70 -5.75 -6.30
C ALA A 82 3.22 -5.51 -6.38
N ALA A 83 3.74 -5.12 -7.56
CA ALA A 83 5.15 -4.79 -7.75
C ALA A 83 5.57 -3.58 -6.91
N LYS A 84 4.75 -2.52 -6.88
CA LYS A 84 5.00 -1.34 -6.04
C LYS A 84 5.13 -1.70 -4.57
N ILE A 85 4.26 -2.57 -4.05
CA ILE A 85 4.33 -3.02 -2.66
C ILE A 85 5.62 -3.79 -2.39
N LEU A 86 6.04 -4.70 -3.29
CA LEU A 86 7.29 -5.43 -3.10
C LEU A 86 8.53 -4.52 -3.11
N ILE A 87 8.57 -3.53 -4.00
CA ILE A 87 9.65 -2.53 -4.02
C ILE A 87 9.68 -1.75 -2.72
N LEU A 88 8.50 -1.33 -2.23
CA LEU A 88 8.38 -0.62 -0.96
C LEU A 88 8.89 -1.48 0.20
N MET A 89 8.48 -2.74 0.26
CA MET A 89 8.94 -3.70 1.27
C MET A 89 10.46 -3.90 1.21
N LYS A 90 11.03 -4.06 0.01
CA LYS A 90 12.48 -4.15 -0.19
C LYS A 90 13.19 -2.91 0.35
N LYS A 91 12.72 -1.71 0.01
CA LYS A 91 13.30 -0.44 0.47
C LYS A 91 13.37 -0.33 1.99
N TYR A 92 12.37 -0.86 2.71
CA TYR A 92 12.33 -0.84 4.17
C TYR A 92 12.96 -2.06 4.83
N GLY A 93 13.55 -2.98 4.05
CA GLY A 93 14.18 -4.21 4.56
C GLY A 93 13.19 -5.22 5.14
N PHE A 94 11.92 -5.17 4.73
CA PHE A 94 10.91 -6.13 5.16
C PHE A 94 11.08 -7.48 4.47
N GLU A 95 10.73 -8.54 5.19
CA GLU A 95 10.77 -9.89 4.63
C GLU A 95 9.73 -10.05 3.52
N ILE A 96 10.20 -10.45 2.34
CA ILE A 96 9.34 -10.71 1.19
C ILE A 96 9.07 -12.21 1.11
N SER A 97 7.82 -12.61 1.40
CA SER A 97 7.42 -14.02 1.32
C SER A 97 7.58 -14.61 -0.11
N SER A 98 7.73 -15.94 -0.17
CA SER A 98 8.14 -16.77 -1.33
C SER A 98 7.30 -16.69 -2.62
N LYS A 99 6.30 -15.81 -2.72
CA LYS A 99 5.46 -15.63 -3.92
C LYS A 99 6.03 -14.63 -4.95
N ARG A 100 7.19 -14.01 -4.70
CA ARG A 100 7.91 -13.12 -5.64
C ARG A 100 8.15 -13.73 -7.04
N PRO A 101 8.48 -15.04 -7.19
CA PRO A 101 8.72 -15.64 -8.51
C PRO A 101 7.48 -15.62 -9.42
N SER A 102 6.28 -15.76 -8.85
CA SER A 102 5.03 -15.72 -9.62
C SER A 102 4.80 -14.32 -10.22
N LEU A 103 4.94 -13.26 -9.43
CA LEU A 103 4.79 -11.89 -9.92
C LEU A 103 5.81 -11.57 -11.04
N LEU A 104 7.10 -11.89 -10.83
CA LEU A 104 8.12 -11.61 -11.84
C LEU A 104 7.82 -12.29 -13.18
N SER A 105 7.29 -13.52 -13.14
CA SER A 105 6.88 -14.22 -14.37
C SER A 105 5.75 -13.49 -15.10
N GLU A 106 4.76 -12.96 -14.37
CA GLU A 106 3.66 -12.17 -14.95
C GLU A 106 4.14 -10.82 -15.50
N LEU A 107 4.98 -10.09 -14.76
CA LEU A 107 5.54 -8.82 -15.24
C LEU A 107 6.36 -9.02 -16.53
N LYS A 108 7.09 -10.12 -16.65
CA LYS A 108 7.90 -10.44 -17.84
C LYS A 108 7.05 -10.72 -19.08
N LYS A 109 5.80 -11.18 -18.96
CA LYS A 109 4.89 -11.33 -20.11
C LYS A 109 4.61 -9.98 -20.78
N GLU A 110 4.51 -8.91 -19.99
CA GLU A 110 4.35 -7.53 -20.45
C GLU A 110 5.63 -6.70 -20.23
N LYS A 111 6.83 -7.26 -20.47
CA LYS A 111 8.12 -6.64 -20.12
C LYS A 111 8.24 -5.16 -20.52
N LYS A 112 7.77 -4.77 -21.71
CA LYS A 112 7.83 -3.38 -22.19
C LYS A 112 7.12 -2.39 -21.25
N LYS A 113 6.06 -2.82 -20.56
CA LYS A 113 5.25 -2.01 -19.66
C LYS A 113 5.84 -1.92 -18.25
N TYR A 114 6.55 -2.97 -17.81
CA TYR A 114 7.00 -3.11 -16.43
C TYR A 114 8.53 -3.19 -16.27
N ILE A 115 9.30 -2.74 -17.27
CA ILE A 115 10.76 -2.90 -17.29
C ILE A 115 11.44 -2.36 -16.01
N LEU A 116 11.05 -1.16 -15.57
CA LEU A 116 11.59 -0.55 -14.35
C LEU A 116 11.25 -1.34 -13.08
N PHE A 117 10.04 -1.92 -13.02
CA PHE A 117 9.65 -2.76 -11.87
C PHE A 117 10.46 -4.06 -11.84
N ILE A 118 10.71 -4.65 -13.01
CA ILE A 118 11.51 -5.87 -13.12
C ILE A 118 12.94 -5.60 -12.66
N GLU A 119 13.56 -4.53 -13.16
CA GLU A 119 14.94 -4.16 -12.81
C GLU A 119 15.09 -3.90 -11.31
N GLU A 120 14.18 -3.14 -10.71
CA GLU A 120 14.20 -2.84 -9.27
C GLU A 120 14.01 -4.10 -8.41
N LEU A 121 13.11 -4.99 -8.85
CA LEU A 121 12.85 -6.28 -8.20
C LEU A 121 13.90 -7.36 -8.51
N GLU A 122 14.84 -7.15 -9.43
CA GLU A 122 15.94 -8.08 -9.69
C GLU A 122 17.27 -7.58 -9.11
N SER A 123 17.39 -6.27 -8.88
CA SER A 123 18.51 -5.67 -8.18
C SER A 123 18.56 -6.20 -6.73
N ASN A 124 19.77 -6.50 -6.23
CA ASN A 124 19.99 -6.91 -4.83
C ASN A 124 19.85 -5.73 -3.89
#